data_AF-A0A968RKZ8-F1
#
_entry.id   AF-A0A968RKZ8-F1
#
_cell.length_a   1.000
_cell.length_b   1.000
_cell.length_c   1.000
_cell.angle_alpha   90.00
_cell.angle_beta   90.00
_cell.angle_gamma   90.00
#
_symmetry.space_group_name_H-M   'P 1'
#
loop_
_entity.id
_entity.type
_entity.pdbx_description
1 polymer ?
#
loop_
_entity_poly.entity_id
_entity_poly.type
_entity_poly.pdbx_seq_one_letter_code
_entity_poly.pdbx_strand_id
1 'polypeptide(L)'
;MNLATLRQFFNQPTPIEPLVTFRILFGGLMATGAVRFMQKGWVERLYEEPKFFFKFYNFEWIQPLSAEGMYILYSTIALSAALVMLGLFYRIAIVIFFLSFTYTELIDVTNYLNHYYLVCLLALLLCFLPAHRAFSLDVWRNKSWKCSHIPAFCIYLLLFQVGLVYFFCGLGKNQCRLVVPRHAFSHLATYQSRLSHTWKPVRTTFNCSSI
;
A
#
# COMPACT_ATOMS: atom_id res chain seq x y z
N MET A 1 -27.40 9.87 18.78
CA MET A 1 -26.99 8.44 18.81
C MET A 1 -26.26 8.20 20.13
N ASN A 2 -26.73 7.27 20.97
CA ASN A 2 -26.15 7.04 22.30
C ASN A 2 -24.88 6.18 22.21
N LEU A 3 -23.90 6.40 23.10
CA LEU A 3 -22.63 5.65 23.16
C LEU A 3 -22.86 4.14 23.31
N ALA A 4 -23.91 3.74 24.04
CA ALA A 4 -24.29 2.34 24.20
C ALA A 4 -24.68 1.68 22.87
N THR A 5 -25.46 2.38 22.03
CA THR A 5 -25.89 1.90 20.71
C THR A 5 -24.71 1.76 19.75
N LEU A 6 -23.78 2.73 19.78
CA LEU A 6 -22.54 2.67 19.00
C LEU A 6 -21.67 1.48 19.41
N ARG A 7 -21.50 1.27 20.72
CA ARG A 7 -20.70 0.15 21.25
C ARG A 7 -21.30 -1.19 20.84
N GLN A 8 -22.62 -1.32 20.84
CA GLN A 8 -23.31 -2.54 20.41
C GLN A 8 -23.10 -2.79 18.91
N PHE A 9 -23.23 -1.75 18.09
CA PHE A 9 -23.02 -1.84 16.64
C PHE A 9 -21.60 -2.29 16.27
N PHE A 10 -20.56 -1.69 16.87
CA PHE A 10 -19.17 -2.05 16.58
C PHE A 10 -18.75 -3.43 17.11
N ASN A 11 -19.41 -3.92 18.16
CA ASN A 11 -19.10 -5.22 18.77
C ASN A 11 -20.00 -6.36 18.29
N GLN A 12 -20.88 -6.12 17.33
CA GLN A 12 -21.72 -7.18 16.79
C GLN A 12 -20.86 -8.29 16.17
N PRO A 13 -21.15 -9.57 16.46
CA PRO A 13 -20.41 -10.69 15.91
C PRO A 13 -20.64 -10.76 14.39
N THR A 14 -19.57 -10.65 13.63
CA THR A 14 -19.58 -10.67 12.16
C THR A 14 -18.71 -11.83 11.67
N PRO A 15 -19.07 -12.50 10.57
CA PRO A 15 -18.25 -13.57 9.99
C PRO A 15 -16.82 -13.08 9.66
N ILE A 16 -15.81 -13.91 9.93
CA ILE A 16 -14.38 -13.56 9.81
C ILE A 16 -13.84 -13.60 8.36
N GLU A 17 -14.59 -14.19 7.44
CA GLU A 17 -14.22 -14.49 6.06
C GLU A 17 -13.73 -13.26 5.26
N PRO A 18 -14.32 -12.05 5.39
CA PRO A 18 -13.81 -10.87 4.70
C PRO A 18 -12.39 -10.50 5.16
N LEU A 19 -12.10 -10.61 6.46
CA LEU A 19 -10.79 -10.32 7.03
C LEU A 19 -9.74 -11.33 6.56
N VAL A 20 -10.12 -12.62 6.49
CA VAL A 20 -9.26 -13.69 5.96
C VAL A 20 -8.95 -13.47 4.49
N THR A 21 -9.98 -13.19 3.68
CA THR A 21 -9.80 -12.91 2.25
C THR A 21 -8.86 -11.74 2.04
N PHE A 22 -9.05 -10.65 2.80
CA PHE A 22 -8.15 -9.50 2.76
C PHE A 22 -6.71 -9.88 3.11
N ARG A 23 -6.48 -10.68 4.17
CA ARG A 23 -5.15 -11.17 4.57
C ARG A 23 -4.45 -11.94 3.44
N ILE A 24 -5.16 -12.86 2.78
CA ILE A 24 -4.60 -13.68 1.71
C ILE A 24 -4.23 -12.80 0.51
N LEU A 25 -5.15 -11.94 0.07
CA LEU A 25 -4.91 -11.04 -1.05
C LEU A 25 -3.77 -10.07 -0.77
N PHE A 26 -3.75 -9.48 0.44
CA PHE A 26 -2.69 -8.58 0.89
C PHE A 26 -1.34 -9.29 0.88
N GLY A 27 -1.21 -10.42 1.58
CA GLY A 27 0.05 -11.15 1.64
C GLY A 27 0.54 -11.64 0.28
N GLY A 28 -0.36 -12.15 -0.58
CA GLY A 28 -0.03 -12.58 -1.93
C GLY A 28 0.42 -11.44 -2.84
N LEU A 29 -0.30 -10.31 -2.83
CA LEU A 29 0.08 -9.12 -3.58
C LEU A 29 1.44 -8.58 -3.13
N MET A 30 1.68 -8.51 -1.82
CA MET A 30 2.94 -7.98 -1.30
C MET A 30 4.12 -8.92 -1.54
N ALA A 31 3.95 -10.24 -1.39
CA ALA A 31 5.00 -11.21 -1.67
C ALA A 31 5.40 -11.18 -3.15
N THR A 32 4.42 -11.22 -4.06
CA THR A 32 4.67 -11.13 -5.50
C THR A 32 5.27 -9.78 -5.89
N GLY A 33 4.80 -8.69 -5.28
CA GLY A 33 5.35 -7.35 -5.45
C GLY A 33 6.84 -7.26 -5.08
N ALA A 34 7.22 -7.82 -3.92
CA ALA A 34 8.62 -7.84 -3.46
C ALA A 34 9.52 -8.69 -4.36
N VAL A 35 9.06 -9.87 -4.79
CA VAL A 35 9.81 -10.72 -5.74
C VAL A 35 9.98 -10.00 -7.08
N ARG A 36 8.92 -9.37 -7.58
CA ARG A 36 8.97 -8.58 -8.83
C ARG A 36 9.93 -7.40 -8.71
N PHE A 37 9.97 -6.73 -7.56
CA PHE A 37 10.88 -5.61 -7.29
C PHE A 37 12.34 -6.03 -7.49
N MET A 38 12.73 -7.16 -6.89
CA MET A 38 14.07 -7.73 -7.06
C MET A 38 14.33 -8.16 -8.52
N GLN A 39 13.38 -8.86 -9.17
CA GLN A 39 13.55 -9.31 -10.56
C GLN A 39 13.71 -8.17 -11.57
N LYS A 40 13.20 -6.98 -11.26
CA LYS A 40 13.34 -5.80 -12.13
C LYS A 40 14.66 -5.06 -11.93
N GLY A 41 15.52 -5.51 -11.01
CA GLY A 41 16.76 -4.84 -10.66
C GLY A 41 16.51 -3.46 -10.05
N TRP A 42 15.37 -3.30 -9.35
CA TRP A 42 15.04 -2.02 -8.70
C TRP A 42 15.82 -1.83 -7.40
N VAL A 43 16.38 -2.90 -6.83
CA VAL A 43 17.23 -2.81 -5.63
C VAL A 43 18.48 -1.98 -5.95
N GLU A 44 19.17 -2.29 -7.03
CA GLU A 44 20.38 -1.61 -7.45
C GLU A 44 20.07 -0.18 -7.88
N ARG A 45 19.08 -0.01 -8.76
CA ARG A 45 18.72 1.30 -9.33
C ARG A 45 18.25 2.31 -8.30
N LEU A 46 17.57 1.85 -7.24
CA LEU A 46 16.97 2.74 -6.25
C LEU A 46 17.81 2.89 -4.98
N TYR A 47 18.71 1.94 -4.67
CA TYR A 47 19.45 1.96 -3.40
C TYR A 47 20.97 1.86 -3.54
N GLU A 48 21.51 1.43 -4.68
CA GLU A 48 22.97 1.29 -4.90
C GLU A 48 23.52 2.36 -5.86
N GLU A 49 22.84 2.60 -6.99
CA GLU A 49 23.26 3.59 -8.00
C GLU A 49 23.17 5.06 -7.52
N PRO A 50 22.14 5.48 -6.74
CA PRO A 50 22.02 6.87 -6.32
C PRO A 50 23.12 7.29 -5.33
N LYS A 51 23.75 8.43 -5.59
CA LYS A 51 24.80 9.00 -4.71
C LYS A 51 24.25 9.85 -3.57
N PHE A 52 22.96 10.18 -3.61
CA PHE A 52 22.30 11.06 -2.65
C PHE A 52 20.86 10.62 -2.45
N PHE A 53 20.41 10.63 -1.19
CA PHE A 53 19.06 10.24 -0.78
C PHE A 53 18.38 11.39 -0.06
N PHE A 54 17.14 11.71 -0.46
CA PHE A 54 16.36 12.73 0.23
C PHE A 54 15.69 12.09 1.43
N LYS A 55 15.99 12.58 2.64
CA LYS A 55 15.51 11.97 3.88
C LYS A 55 14.21 12.60 4.37
N PHE A 56 13.40 11.79 5.03
CA PHE A 56 12.24 12.29 5.77
C PHE A 56 12.71 13.03 7.03
N TYR A 57 12.02 14.12 7.36
CA TYR A 57 12.25 14.87 8.60
C TYR A 57 12.10 13.93 9.81
N ASN A 58 13.06 13.97 10.74
CA ASN A 58 13.24 13.06 11.90
C ASN A 58 13.68 11.61 11.60
N PHE A 59 13.88 11.24 10.33
CA PHE A 59 14.33 9.90 9.93
C PHE A 59 15.65 9.94 9.14
N GLU A 60 16.45 11.00 9.31
CA GLU A 60 17.72 11.20 8.62
C GLU A 60 18.78 10.13 8.94
N TRP A 61 18.63 9.45 10.08
CA TRP A 61 19.49 8.35 10.52
C TRP A 61 19.24 7.05 9.74
N ILE A 62 18.14 6.95 8.99
CA ILE A 62 17.83 5.77 8.17
C ILE A 62 18.64 5.87 6.87
N GLN A 63 19.59 4.96 6.71
CA GLN A 63 20.42 4.84 5.51
C GLN A 63 20.14 3.52 4.81
N PRO A 64 20.27 3.46 3.47
CA PRO A 64 20.19 2.18 2.77
C PRO A 64 21.27 1.23 3.26
N LEU A 65 20.95 -0.06 3.30
CA LEU A 65 21.95 -1.11 3.54
C LEU A 65 22.84 -1.27 2.30
N SER A 66 23.90 -2.08 2.41
CA SER A 66 24.61 -2.56 1.22
C SER A 66 23.65 -3.23 0.24
N ALA A 67 24.02 -3.35 -1.03
CA ALA A 67 23.20 -4.02 -2.04
C ALA A 67 22.73 -5.41 -1.58
N GLU A 68 23.67 -6.23 -1.06
CA GLU A 68 23.38 -7.52 -0.46
C GLU A 68 22.38 -7.43 0.72
N GLY A 69 22.57 -6.44 1.60
CA GLY A 69 21.66 -6.18 2.72
C GLY A 69 20.24 -5.82 2.25
N MET A 70 20.11 -5.04 1.18
CA MET A 70 18.81 -4.70 0.59
C MET A 70 18.15 -5.93 -0.05
N TYR A 71 18.91 -6.82 -0.68
CA TYR A 71 18.39 -8.10 -1.18
C TYR A 71 17.88 -9.01 -0.06
N ILE A 72 18.61 -9.09 1.06
CA ILE A 72 18.17 -9.82 2.25
C ILE A 72 16.88 -9.21 2.82
N LEU A 73 16.80 -7.89 2.87
CA LEU A 73 15.63 -7.16 3.34
C LEU A 73 14.39 -7.43 2.45
N TYR A 74 14.51 -7.31 1.13
CA TYR A 74 13.40 -7.62 0.21
C TYR A 74 13.02 -9.10 0.23
N SER A 75 13.98 -10.00 0.42
CA SER A 75 13.71 -11.42 0.64
C SER A 75 12.93 -11.64 1.95
N THR A 76 13.27 -10.91 3.00
CA THR A 76 12.56 -10.92 4.29
C THR A 76 11.13 -10.37 4.14
N ILE A 77 10.93 -9.30 3.37
CA ILE A 77 9.60 -8.77 3.03
C ILE A 77 8.78 -9.83 2.28
N ALA A 78 9.36 -10.46 1.25
CA ALA A 78 8.67 -11.48 0.46
C ALA A 78 8.27 -12.70 1.31
N LEU A 79 9.20 -13.20 2.13
CA LEU A 79 8.95 -14.34 3.01
C LEU A 79 7.90 -14.02 4.07
N SER A 80 8.04 -12.88 4.78
CA SER A 80 7.08 -12.47 5.80
C SER A 80 5.68 -12.23 5.21
N ALA A 81 5.57 -11.64 4.01
CA ALA A 81 4.31 -11.49 3.30
C ALA A 81 3.66 -12.85 2.93
N ALA A 82 4.47 -13.82 2.48
CA ALA A 82 3.99 -15.17 2.20
C ALA A 82 3.51 -15.88 3.48
N LEU A 83 4.20 -15.71 4.60
CA LEU A 83 3.77 -16.23 5.91
C LEU A 83 2.46 -15.57 6.37
N VAL A 84 2.29 -14.26 6.16
CA VAL A 84 1.02 -13.55 6.41
C VAL A 84 -0.12 -14.11 5.55
N MET A 85 0.13 -14.34 4.26
CA MET A 85 -0.86 -14.93 3.33
C MET A 85 -1.35 -16.29 3.85
N LEU A 86 -0.41 -17.18 4.18
CA LEU A 86 -0.68 -18.51 4.72
C LEU A 86 -1.24 -18.48 6.16
N GLY A 87 -1.06 -17.36 6.86
CA GLY A 87 -1.38 -17.23 8.28
C GLY A 87 -0.56 -18.17 9.16
N LEU A 88 0.74 -18.30 8.86
CA LEU A 88 1.71 -19.05 9.65
C LEU A 88 2.56 -18.07 10.47
N PHE A 89 2.65 -18.29 11.79
CA PHE A 89 3.29 -17.36 12.73
C PHE A 89 2.82 -15.91 12.55
N TYR A 90 1.52 -15.73 12.28
CA TYR A 90 0.97 -14.50 11.72
C TYR A 90 1.37 -13.24 12.50
N ARG A 91 1.31 -13.28 13.83
CA ARG A 91 1.60 -12.11 14.70
C ARG A 91 3.04 -11.63 14.54
N ILE A 92 3.98 -12.54 14.38
CA ILE A 92 5.39 -12.21 14.18
C ILE A 92 5.61 -11.81 12.72
N ALA A 93 5.04 -12.57 11.79
CA ALA A 93 5.19 -12.33 10.35
C ALA A 93 4.69 -10.93 9.93
N ILE A 94 3.52 -10.49 10.41
CA ILE A 94 2.98 -9.17 10.05
C ILE A 94 3.81 -8.01 10.63
N VAL A 95 4.38 -8.19 11.83
CA VAL A 95 5.25 -7.18 12.45
C VAL A 95 6.57 -7.08 11.70
N ILE A 96 7.18 -8.21 11.34
CA ILE A 96 8.40 -8.23 10.53
C ILE A 96 8.13 -7.58 9.17
N PHE A 97 7.02 -7.93 8.52
CA PHE A 97 6.60 -7.32 7.26
C PHE A 97 6.45 -5.80 7.40
N PHE A 98 5.69 -5.34 8.40
CA PHE A 98 5.44 -3.93 8.65
C PHE A 98 6.75 -3.16 8.87
N LEU A 99 7.64 -3.64 9.73
CA LEU A 99 8.90 -2.97 10.03
C LEU A 99 9.84 -2.95 8.83
N SER A 100 9.98 -4.07 8.13
CA SER A 100 10.87 -4.18 6.97
C SER A 100 10.40 -3.31 5.81
N PHE A 101 9.09 -3.36 5.49
CA PHE A 101 8.50 -2.57 4.42
C PHE A 101 8.46 -1.07 4.77
N THR A 102 8.16 -0.71 6.01
CA THR A 102 8.20 0.70 6.42
C THR A 102 9.62 1.24 6.38
N TYR A 103 10.61 0.43 6.75
CA TYR A 103 12.01 0.82 6.64
C TYR A 103 12.39 1.11 5.17
N THR A 104 12.01 0.28 4.20
CA THR A 104 12.32 0.55 2.77
C THR A 104 11.73 1.86 2.28
N GLU A 105 10.52 2.21 2.72
CA GLU A 105 9.86 3.46 2.36
C GLU A 105 10.51 4.69 3.02
N LEU A 106 11.11 4.54 4.20
CA LEU A 106 11.76 5.65 4.91
C LEU A 106 13.18 5.97 4.42
N ILE A 107 13.78 5.13 3.57
CA ILE A 107 15.14 5.32 3.06
C ILE A 107 15.26 6.59 2.19
N ASP A 108 14.27 6.82 1.32
CA ASP A 108 14.28 7.94 0.37
C ASP A 108 12.88 8.45 0.04
N VAL A 109 12.68 9.75 0.22
CA VAL A 109 11.45 10.47 -0.12
C VAL A 109 11.18 10.43 -1.62
N THR A 110 12.20 10.32 -2.48
CA THR A 110 11.98 10.27 -3.93
C THR A 110 11.26 9.02 -4.41
N ASN A 111 11.41 7.93 -3.64
CA ASN A 111 10.75 6.65 -3.89
C ASN A 111 9.36 6.56 -3.23
N TYR A 112 8.89 7.66 -2.62
CA TYR A 112 7.61 7.71 -1.95
C TYR A 112 6.45 7.57 -2.95
N LEU A 113 5.60 6.56 -2.73
CA LEU A 113 4.35 6.43 -3.45
C LEU A 113 3.17 6.30 -2.46
N ASN A 114 2.10 7.05 -2.72
CA ASN A 114 0.91 7.08 -1.86
C ASN A 114 0.30 5.68 -1.61
N HIS A 115 0.46 4.75 -2.54
CA HIS A 115 -0.03 3.39 -2.38
C HIS A 115 0.85 2.53 -1.47
N TYR A 116 2.17 2.74 -1.44
CA TYR A 116 3.04 2.08 -0.48
C TYR A 116 2.83 2.63 0.93
N TYR A 117 2.57 3.93 1.05
CA TYR A 117 2.11 4.50 2.31
C TYR A 117 0.83 3.82 2.84
N LEU A 118 -0.17 3.60 1.98
CA LEU A 118 -1.37 2.84 2.35
C LEU A 118 -1.02 1.41 2.79
N VAL A 119 -0.08 0.74 2.14
CA VAL A 119 0.39 -0.59 2.56
C VAL A 119 0.96 -0.57 3.98
N CYS A 120 1.79 0.42 4.34
CA CYS A 120 2.32 0.57 5.70
C CYS A 120 1.18 0.71 6.73
N LEU A 121 0.16 1.54 6.43
CA LEU A 121 -0.99 1.73 7.31
C LEU A 121 -1.83 0.46 7.46
N LEU A 122 -2.10 -0.24 6.36
CA LEU A 122 -2.84 -1.51 6.38
C LEU A 122 -2.08 -2.60 7.13
N ALA A 123 -0.76 -2.69 6.95
CA ALA A 123 0.09 -3.62 7.69
C ALA A 123 0.07 -3.33 9.19
N LEU A 124 0.16 -2.05 9.58
CA LEU A 124 0.05 -1.62 10.98
C LEU A 124 -1.30 -2.02 11.59
N LEU A 125 -2.40 -1.81 10.86
CA LEU A 125 -3.73 -2.24 11.32
C LEU A 125 -3.80 -3.77 11.48
N LEU A 126 -3.26 -4.52 10.51
CA LEU A 126 -3.22 -5.98 10.57
C LEU A 126 -2.42 -6.52 11.76
N CYS A 127 -1.40 -5.81 12.26
CA CYS A 127 -0.70 -6.18 13.49
C CYS A 127 -1.65 -6.38 14.67
N PHE A 128 -2.68 -5.53 14.78
CA PHE A 128 -3.67 -5.59 15.86
C PHE A 128 -4.82 -6.56 15.56
N LEU A 129 -5.19 -6.72 14.28
CA LEU A 129 -6.34 -7.54 13.88
C LEU A 129 -6.07 -9.06 13.98
N PRO A 130 -7.03 -9.87 14.49
CA PRO A 130 -6.87 -11.31 14.64
C PRO A 130 -7.15 -12.10 13.34
N ALA A 131 -6.51 -11.73 12.22
CA ALA A 131 -6.78 -12.33 10.91
C ALA A 131 -6.29 -13.79 10.74
N HIS A 132 -5.51 -14.31 11.70
CA HIS A 132 -5.02 -15.69 11.71
C HIS A 132 -5.99 -16.69 12.35
N ARG A 133 -7.10 -16.25 12.96
CA ARG A 133 -8.01 -17.15 13.69
C ARG A 133 -8.94 -17.98 12.79
N ALA A 134 -8.84 -17.83 11.47
CA ALA A 134 -9.52 -18.70 10.51
C ALA A 134 -8.69 -18.88 9.23
N PHE A 135 -8.90 -20.03 8.58
CA PHE A 135 -8.25 -20.42 7.31
C PHE A 135 -6.75 -20.08 7.29
N SER A 136 -6.03 -20.54 8.30
CA SER A 136 -4.61 -20.26 8.50
C SER A 136 -3.88 -21.55 8.88
N LEU A 137 -2.59 -21.63 8.56
CA LEU A 137 -1.75 -22.74 9.01
C LEU A 137 -1.61 -22.77 10.54
N ASP A 138 -1.66 -21.62 11.21
CA ASP A 138 -1.67 -21.56 12.68
C ASP A 138 -2.88 -22.29 13.28
N VAL A 139 -4.07 -22.12 12.70
CA VAL A 139 -5.29 -22.82 13.14
C VAL A 139 -5.26 -24.31 12.78
N TRP A 140 -4.62 -24.66 11.67
CA TRP A 140 -4.40 -26.07 11.31
C TRP A 140 -3.50 -26.78 12.32
N ARG A 141 -2.43 -26.12 12.78
CA ARG A 141 -1.53 -26.62 13.84
C ARG A 141 -2.20 -26.66 15.21
N ASN A 142 -3.01 -25.67 15.54
CA ASN A 142 -3.72 -25.62 16.80
C ASN A 142 -5.18 -25.16 16.61
N LYS A 143 -6.10 -26.14 16.60
CA LYS A 143 -7.53 -25.89 16.39
C LYS A 143 -8.17 -25.01 17.48
N SER A 144 -7.57 -24.89 18.67
CA SER A 144 -8.09 -24.05 19.77
C SER A 144 -8.14 -22.55 19.41
N TRP A 145 -7.37 -22.12 18.41
CA TRP A 145 -7.32 -20.72 17.98
C TRP A 145 -8.40 -20.38 16.94
N LYS A 146 -9.19 -21.37 16.50
CA LYS A 146 -10.24 -21.19 15.50
C LYS A 146 -11.33 -20.27 16.04
N CYS A 147 -11.70 -19.26 15.25
CA CYS A 147 -12.77 -18.33 15.56
C CYS A 147 -13.56 -18.03 14.27
N SER A 148 -14.87 -18.25 14.30
CA SER A 148 -15.75 -18.01 13.14
C SER A 148 -16.30 -16.58 13.09
N HIS A 149 -16.40 -15.91 14.23
CA HIS A 149 -16.99 -14.58 14.34
C HIS A 149 -16.04 -13.62 15.05
N ILE A 150 -15.89 -12.42 14.49
CA ILE A 150 -15.11 -11.32 15.06
C ILE A 150 -16.00 -10.09 15.27
N PRO A 151 -15.64 -9.17 16.19
CA PRO A 151 -16.33 -7.89 16.29
C PRO A 151 -16.29 -7.12 14.96
N ALA A 152 -17.42 -6.54 14.56
CA ALA A 152 -17.55 -5.80 13.29
C ALA A 152 -16.53 -4.66 13.13
N PHE A 153 -16.09 -4.04 14.22
CA PHE A 153 -15.10 -2.96 14.17
C PHE A 153 -13.81 -3.38 13.43
N CYS A 154 -13.40 -4.65 13.54
CA CYS A 154 -12.21 -5.17 12.87
C CYS A 154 -12.29 -4.99 11.34
N ILE A 155 -13.47 -5.23 10.78
CA ILE A 155 -13.74 -5.13 9.34
C ILE A 155 -13.93 -3.66 8.97
N TYR A 156 -14.74 -2.93 9.73
CA TYR A 156 -15.00 -1.51 9.47
C TYR A 156 -13.74 -0.65 9.56
N LEU A 157 -12.77 -0.99 10.41
CA LEU A 157 -11.51 -0.29 10.49
C LEU A 157 -10.71 -0.38 9.17
N LEU A 158 -10.69 -1.56 8.53
CA LEU A 158 -10.06 -1.74 7.22
C LEU A 158 -10.83 -1.02 6.12
N LEU A 159 -12.17 -1.13 6.10
CA LEU A 159 -13.00 -0.43 5.13
C LEU A 159 -12.86 1.09 5.28
N PHE A 160 -12.79 1.60 6.51
CA PHE A 160 -12.58 3.00 6.79
C PHE A 160 -11.23 3.47 6.26
N GLN A 161 -10.15 2.73 6.51
CA GLN A 161 -8.82 3.09 6.02
C GLN A 161 -8.77 3.16 4.49
N VAL A 162 -9.34 2.17 3.79
CA VAL A 162 -9.41 2.17 2.33
C VAL A 162 -10.34 3.29 1.85
N GLY A 163 -11.52 3.42 2.44
CA GLY A 163 -12.51 4.44 2.11
C GLY A 163 -11.97 5.86 2.27
N LEU A 164 -11.13 6.11 3.29
CA LEU A 164 -10.46 7.38 3.51
C LEU A 164 -9.56 7.76 2.33
N VAL A 165 -8.75 6.82 1.82
CA VAL A 165 -7.90 7.07 0.65
C VAL A 165 -8.75 7.39 -0.58
N TYR A 166 -9.82 6.63 -0.84
CA TYR A 166 -10.72 6.89 -1.96
C TYR A 166 -11.45 8.23 -1.84
N PHE A 167 -11.87 8.59 -0.63
CA PHE A 167 -12.54 9.86 -0.35
C PHE A 167 -11.61 11.05 -0.64
N PHE A 168 -10.39 11.05 -0.10
CA PHE A 168 -9.44 12.14 -0.34
C PHE A 168 -8.93 12.17 -1.80
N CYS A 169 -8.76 11.02 -2.44
CA CYS A 169 -8.45 10.94 -3.88
C CYS A 169 -9.57 11.57 -4.73
N GLY A 170 -10.84 11.31 -4.38
CA GLY A 170 -12.00 11.92 -5.03
C GLY A 170 -12.05 13.44 -4.83
N LEU A 171 -11.80 13.93 -3.62
CA LEU A 171 -11.75 15.38 -3.34
C LEU A 171 -10.66 16.08 -4.15
N GLY A 172 -9.45 15.50 -4.22
CA GLY A 172 -8.36 16.07 -5.01
C GLY A 172 -8.71 16.23 -6.49
N LYS A 173 -9.38 15.24 -7.08
CA LYS A 173 -9.86 15.32 -8.48
C LYS A 173 -10.89 16.41 -8.68
N ASN A 174 -11.81 16.60 -7.75
CA ASN A 174 -12.85 17.63 -7.84
C ASN A 174 -12.27 19.05 -7.69
N GLN A 175 -11.25 19.22 -6.85
CA GLN A 175 -10.55 20.51 -6.69
C GLN A 175 -9.72 20.87 -7.94
N CYS A 176 -9.00 19.93 -8.54
CA CYS A 176 -8.30 20.17 -9.82
C CYS A 176 -9.25 20.62 -10.94
N ARG A 177 -10.51 20.18 -10.91
CA ARG A 177 -11.53 20.59 -11.88
C ARG A 177 -12.09 22.00 -11.63
N LEU A 178 -12.05 22.50 -10.40
CA LEU A 178 -12.51 23.84 -10.04
C LEU A 178 -11.44 24.92 -10.23
N VAL A 179 -10.16 24.57 -10.07
CA VAL A 179 -9.03 25.53 -10.14
C VAL A 179 -8.53 25.77 -11.58
N VAL A 180 -8.76 24.84 -12.51
CA VAL A 180 -8.43 25.04 -13.93
C VAL A 180 -9.73 25.19 -14.74
N PRO A 181 -10.09 26.41 -15.15
CA PRO A 181 -11.24 26.62 -16.02
C PRO A 181 -11.04 25.85 -17.32
N ARG A 182 -12.07 25.11 -17.77
CA ARG A 182 -12.08 24.38 -19.05
C ARG A 182 -11.66 25.24 -20.25
N HIS A 183 -11.86 26.56 -20.15
CA HIS A 183 -11.51 27.56 -21.15
C HIS A 183 -10.00 27.89 -21.22
N ALA A 184 -9.22 27.65 -20.15
CA ALA A 184 -7.78 27.90 -20.18
C ALA A 184 -7.04 26.89 -21.09
N PHE A 185 -7.55 25.65 -21.18
CA PHE A 185 -6.98 24.62 -22.06
C PHE A 185 -7.25 24.87 -23.55
N SER A 186 -8.40 25.46 -23.91
CA SER A 186 -8.69 25.79 -25.32
C SER A 186 -7.78 26.89 -25.87
N HIS A 187 -7.38 27.85 -25.04
CA HIS A 187 -6.50 28.95 -25.49
C HIS A 187 -5.04 28.50 -25.68
N LEU A 188 -4.53 27.59 -24.83
CA LEU A 188 -3.18 27.05 -24.97
C LEU A 188 -3.03 26.11 -26.19
N ALA A 189 -4.06 25.34 -26.51
CA ALA A 189 -4.09 24.52 -27.73
C ALA A 189 -4.08 25.37 -29.02
N THR A 190 -4.59 26.59 -28.96
CA THR A 190 -4.61 27.53 -30.10
C THR A 190 -3.28 28.29 -30.25
N TYR A 191 -2.51 28.47 -29.17
CA TYR A 191 -1.21 29.13 -29.22
C TYR A 191 -0.11 28.18 -29.76
N GLN A 192 -0.22 26.89 -29.47
CA GLN A 192 0.74 25.87 -29.90
C GLN A 192 0.62 25.53 -31.40
N SER A 193 -0.53 25.79 -32.04
CA SER A 193 -0.73 25.62 -33.49
C SER A 193 -0.16 26.78 -34.33
N ARG A 194 0.15 27.93 -33.72
CA ARG A 194 0.80 29.07 -34.41
C ARG A 194 2.33 28.97 -34.47
N LEU A 195 2.94 28.18 -33.59
CA LEU A 195 4.39 27.97 -33.52
C LEU A 195 4.85 26.71 -34.28
N SER A 196 3.94 25.94 -34.88
CA SER A 196 4.24 24.67 -35.54
C SER A 196 4.63 24.77 -37.02
N HIS A 197 4.95 25.95 -37.55
CA HIS A 197 5.46 26.06 -38.93
C HIS A 197 6.91 25.58 -39.11
N THR A 198 7.62 25.21 -38.04
CA THR A 198 9.03 24.75 -38.13
C THR A 198 9.32 23.40 -37.48
N TRP A 199 8.33 22.71 -36.90
CA TRP A 199 8.55 21.43 -36.24
C TRP A 199 7.54 20.38 -36.69
N LYS A 200 8.00 19.32 -37.35
CA LYS A 200 7.21 18.11 -37.62
C LYS A 200 6.96 17.40 -36.28
N PRO A 201 5.70 17.27 -35.80
CA PRO A 201 5.43 16.50 -34.61
C PRO A 201 5.42 15.00 -34.96
N VAL A 202 6.24 14.22 -34.26
CA VAL A 202 6.00 12.78 -34.09
C VAL A 202 4.68 12.64 -33.35
N ARG A 203 3.71 11.96 -33.97
CA ARG A 203 2.41 11.64 -33.36
C ARG A 203 2.63 10.65 -32.20
N THR A 204 2.81 11.15 -30.98
CA THR A 204 2.49 10.39 -29.77
C THR A 204 1.08 10.75 -29.34
N THR A 205 0.11 9.96 -29.82
CA THR A 205 -1.26 9.97 -29.29
C THR A 205 -1.26 9.40 -27.88
N PHE A 206 -1.23 10.27 -26.87
CA PHE A 206 -1.61 9.88 -25.51
C PHE A 206 -3.14 9.76 -25.47
N ASN A 207 -3.62 8.52 -25.60
CA ASN A 207 -5.04 8.20 -25.46
C ASN A 207 -5.37 8.07 -23.97
N CYS A 208 -5.92 9.13 -23.36
CA CYS A 208 -6.37 9.14 -21.97
C CYS A 208 -7.81 8.61 -21.87
N SER A 209 -8.03 7.38 -22.34
CA SER A 209 -9.32 6.68 -22.26
C SER A 209 -9.20 5.23 -21.75
N SER A 210 -8.17 4.94 -20.97
CA SER A 210 -7.95 3.58 -20.47
C SER A 210 -7.29 3.55 -19.09
N ILE A 211 -7.98 4.07 -18.06
CA ILE A 211 -7.91 3.62 -16.65
C ILE A 211 -9.27 3.87 -15.99
#